data_AF-A0ABD6DUB0-F1
#
_entry.id   AF-A0ABD6DUB0-F1
#
_cell.length_a   1.000
_cell.length_b   1.000
_cell.length_c   1.000
_cell.angle_alpha   90.00
_cell.angle_beta   90.00
_cell.angle_gamma   90.00
#
_symmetry.space_group_name_H-M   'P 1'
#
loop_
_entity.id
_entity.type
_entity.pdbx_description
1 polymer ?
#
loop_
_entity_poly.entity_id
_entity_poly.type
_entity_poly.pdbx_seq_one_letter_code
_entity_poly.pdbx_strand_id
1 'polypeptide(L)'
;MNGNNPYAGAPGVVDAGRPEDVDLSVAQVRELRTAVAGIVSRTQAYLPEGYAVGSELSYGADGPQATVAVRPPAGRPVSAGFTPDEEDLESGLTDEDRDEVARGLAASAALQVMNTVGDGLTPTAR
;
A
#
# COMPACT_ATOMS: atom_id res chain seq x y z
N MET A 1 -15.33 -36.94 38.35
CA MET A 1 -13.99 -36.64 37.82
C MET A 1 -13.58 -37.73 36.87
N ASN A 2 -13.69 -37.51 35.55
CA ASN A 2 -12.87 -38.18 34.54
C ASN A 2 -13.04 -37.38 33.24
N GLY A 3 -12.02 -36.61 32.86
CA GLY A 3 -12.00 -35.76 31.68
C GLY A 3 -11.48 -36.55 30.48
N ASN A 4 -12.33 -36.70 29.48
CA ASN A 4 -11.98 -37.19 28.14
C ASN A 4 -11.19 -36.08 27.40
N ASN A 5 -9.93 -36.34 27.04
CA ASN A 5 -9.22 -35.58 26.01
C ASN A 5 -8.90 -36.48 24.81
N PRO A 6 -9.73 -36.50 23.75
CA PRO A 6 -9.38 -37.09 22.48
C PRO A 6 -9.23 -35.99 21.44
N TYR A 7 -8.09 -35.28 21.41
CA TYR A 7 -7.64 -34.57 20.21
C TYR A 7 -6.12 -34.40 20.28
N ALA A 8 -5.42 -35.50 19.99
CA ALA A 8 -4.08 -35.44 19.43
C ALA A 8 -4.23 -34.97 17.97
N GLY A 9 -4.14 -33.65 17.75
CA GLY A 9 -4.03 -33.04 16.43
C GLY A 9 -2.54 -32.83 16.09
N ALA A 10 -2.18 -33.14 14.85
CA ALA A 10 -0.81 -33.20 14.32
C ALA A 10 -0.02 -31.87 14.42
N PRO A 11 1.33 -31.92 14.48
CA PRO A 11 2.16 -30.73 14.37
C PRO A 11 2.15 -30.27 12.92
N GLY A 12 1.62 -29.07 12.65
CA GLY A 12 1.65 -28.52 11.28
C GLY A 12 0.51 -27.58 10.91
N VAL A 13 -0.23 -27.02 11.87
CA VAL A 13 -1.14 -25.91 11.59
C VAL A 13 -0.47 -24.65 12.12
N VAL A 14 0.13 -23.90 11.20
CA VAL A 14 0.41 -22.48 11.41
C VAL A 14 -0.92 -21.82 11.78
N ASP A 15 -0.97 -21.19 12.94
CA ASP A 15 -2.14 -20.48 13.43
C ASP A 15 -2.42 -19.31 12.48
N ALA A 16 -3.45 -19.45 11.65
CA ALA A 16 -3.91 -18.39 10.79
C ALA A 16 -4.57 -17.31 11.66
N GLY A 17 -3.84 -16.24 11.99
CA GLY A 17 -4.46 -15.06 12.58
C GLY A 17 -3.68 -14.28 13.63
N ARG A 18 -2.39 -14.56 13.86
CA ARG A 18 -1.56 -13.65 14.65
C ARG A 18 -0.50 -13.03 13.74
N PRO A 19 -0.50 -11.71 13.49
CA PRO A 19 0.72 -11.08 13.01
C PRO A 19 1.79 -11.42 14.05
N GLU A 20 2.90 -12.02 13.63
CA GLU A 20 4.11 -11.86 14.43
C GLU A 20 4.31 -10.35 14.52
N ASP A 21 4.10 -9.80 15.72
CA ASP A 21 4.35 -8.40 16.00
C ASP A 21 5.83 -8.19 15.73
N VAL A 22 6.15 -7.74 14.51
CA VAL A 22 7.46 -7.17 14.23
C VAL A 22 7.54 -5.98 15.17
N ASP A 23 8.40 -6.10 16.18
CA ASP A 23 8.54 -5.16 17.29
C ASP A 23 9.13 -3.84 16.76
N LEU A 24 8.30 -3.07 16.07
CA LEU A 24 8.65 -1.76 15.57
C LEU A 24 8.63 -0.80 16.74
N SER A 25 9.75 -0.12 16.93
CA SER A 25 9.79 1.00 17.86
C SER A 25 8.77 2.07 17.45
N VAL A 26 8.24 2.80 18.44
CA VAL A 26 7.34 3.93 18.20
C VAL A 26 7.97 4.96 17.24
N ALA A 27 9.30 5.07 17.24
CA ALA A 27 10.04 5.93 16.32
C ALA A 27 9.93 5.44 14.86
N GLN A 28 10.16 4.15 14.60
CA GLN A 28 10.05 3.55 13.27
C GLN A 28 8.62 3.64 12.72
N VAL A 29 7.60 3.39 13.55
CA VAL A 29 6.19 3.56 13.14
C VAL A 29 5.90 5.01 12.75
N ARG A 30 6.41 5.97 13.52
CA ARG A 30 6.23 7.39 13.24
C ARG A 30 6.95 7.79 11.95
N GLU A 31 8.13 7.25 11.70
CA GLU A 31 8.90 7.54 10.51
C GLU A 31 8.24 6.98 9.26
N LEU A 32 7.79 5.73 9.31
CA LEU A 32 7.02 5.12 8.24
C LEU A 32 5.76 5.92 7.91
N ARG A 33 5.00 6.33 8.94
CA ARG A 33 3.80 7.16 8.74
C ARG A 33 4.15 8.51 8.11
N THR A 34 5.28 9.10 8.47
CA THR A 34 5.76 10.38 7.91
C THR A 34 6.18 10.22 6.45
N ALA A 35 6.91 9.15 6.13
CA ALA A 35 7.31 8.84 4.76
C ALA A 35 6.09 8.62 3.86
N VAL A 36 5.12 7.83 4.31
CA VAL A 36 3.88 7.55 3.57
C VAL A 36 3.04 8.81 3.38
N ALA A 37 2.91 9.64 4.42
CA ALA A 37 2.24 10.93 4.29
C ALA A 37 2.94 11.86 3.28
N GLY A 38 4.27 11.82 3.23
CA GLY A 38 5.09 12.49 2.22
C GLY A 38 4.76 12.02 0.82
N ILE A 39 4.75 10.71 0.58
CA ILE A 39 4.38 10.11 -0.71
C ILE A 39 2.97 10.54 -1.12
N VAL A 40 1.98 10.45 -0.22
CA VAL A 40 0.60 10.87 -0.50
C VAL A 40 0.52 12.34 -0.92
N SER A 41 1.20 13.23 -0.19
CA SER A 41 1.24 14.66 -0.50
C SER A 41 1.88 14.93 -1.86
N ARG A 42 3.00 14.27 -2.17
CA ARG A 42 3.70 14.35 -3.47
C ARG A 42 2.81 13.85 -4.60
N THR A 43 2.15 12.70 -4.44
CA THR A 43 1.25 12.14 -5.45
C THR A 43 0.09 13.08 -5.74
N GLN A 44 -0.49 13.70 -4.69
CA GLN A 44 -1.53 14.71 -4.86
C GLN A 44 -1.03 15.93 -5.64
N ALA A 45 0.21 16.37 -5.42
CA ALA A 45 0.80 17.51 -6.15
C ALA A 45 1.00 17.22 -7.65
N TYR A 46 1.16 15.96 -8.04
CA TYR A 46 1.27 15.54 -9.44
C TYR A 46 -0.09 15.35 -10.14
N LEU A 47 -1.19 15.37 -9.39
CA LEU A 47 -2.51 15.06 -9.91
C LEU A 47 -3.42 16.30 -9.90
N PRO A 48 -4.28 16.45 -10.92
CA PRO A 48 -5.28 17.50 -10.92
C PRO A 48 -6.40 17.20 -9.91
N GLU A 49 -7.28 18.19 -9.72
CA GLU A 49 -8.50 18.02 -8.94
C GLU A 49 -9.36 16.84 -9.42
N GLY A 50 -10.03 16.16 -8.49
CA GLY A 50 -10.88 14.99 -8.78
C GLY A 50 -10.22 13.62 -8.59
N TYR A 51 -8.89 13.57 -8.38
CA TYR A 51 -8.21 12.37 -7.92
C TYR A 51 -8.21 12.31 -6.39
N ALA A 52 -8.50 11.14 -5.82
CA ALA A 52 -8.40 10.92 -4.38
C ALA A 52 -7.18 10.04 -4.08
N VAL A 53 -6.35 10.44 -3.12
CA VAL A 53 -5.17 9.67 -2.71
C VAL A 53 -5.34 9.28 -1.24
N GLY A 54 -5.12 8.00 -0.94
CA GLY A 54 -5.18 7.44 0.41
C GLY A 54 -3.99 6.52 0.68
N SER A 55 -3.78 6.20 1.94
CA SER A 55 -2.78 5.22 2.34
C SER A 55 -3.28 4.35 3.49
N GLU A 56 -2.77 3.14 3.55
CA GLU A 56 -3.01 2.17 4.60
C GLU A 56 -1.68 1.65 5.11
N LEU A 57 -1.59 1.42 6.42
CA LEU A 57 -0.43 0.85 7.09
C LEU A 57 -0.87 -0.50 7.66
N SER A 58 -0.10 -1.54 7.37
CA SER A 58 -0.32 -2.90 7.83
C SER A 58 0.97 -3.46 8.43
N TYR A 59 0.81 -4.37 9.38
CA TYR A 59 1.92 -5.00 10.09
C TYR A 59 1.68 -6.51 10.03
N GLY A 60 2.60 -7.23 9.39
CA GLY A 60 2.49 -8.68 9.18
C GLY A 60 3.81 -9.39 9.43
N ALA A 61 3.82 -10.71 9.21
CA ALA A 61 5.02 -11.54 9.40
C ALA A 61 6.22 -11.09 8.54
N ASP A 62 5.95 -10.45 7.40
CA ASP A 62 6.98 -9.93 6.49
C ASP A 62 7.49 -8.51 6.86
N GLY A 63 7.05 -7.94 7.99
CA GLY A 63 7.44 -6.58 8.40
C GLY A 63 6.36 -5.51 8.24
N PRO A 64 6.71 -4.24 8.53
CA PRO A 64 5.86 -3.10 8.23
C PRO A 64 5.60 -3.01 6.73
N GLN A 65 4.34 -2.84 6.37
CA GLN A 65 3.93 -2.61 5.00
C GLN A 65 3.05 -1.37 4.95
N ALA A 66 3.28 -0.52 3.97
CA ALA A 66 2.38 0.56 3.62
C ALA A 66 1.82 0.34 2.23
N THR A 67 0.59 0.74 2.01
CA THR A 67 -0.01 0.76 0.68
C THR A 67 -0.50 2.17 0.41
N VAL A 68 -0.13 2.73 -0.73
CA VAL A 68 -0.65 4.02 -1.21
C VAL A 68 -1.54 3.74 -2.40
N ALA A 69 -2.76 4.30 -2.38
CA ALA A 69 -3.75 4.11 -3.41
C ALA A 69 -4.24 5.45 -3.97
N VAL A 70 -4.39 5.51 -5.29
CA VAL A 70 -4.96 6.62 -6.03
C VAL A 70 -6.26 6.15 -6.67
N ARG A 71 -7.35 6.85 -6.35
CA ARG A 71 -8.65 6.69 -7.01
C ARG A 71 -8.80 7.79 -8.07
N PRO A 72 -8.69 7.44 -9.36
CA PRO A 72 -8.98 8.38 -10.44
C PRO A 72 -10.49 8.69 -10.53
N PRO A 73 -10.87 9.83 -11.13
CA PRO A 73 -12.28 10.18 -11.35
C PRO A 73 -13.00 9.22 -12.30
N ALA A 74 -12.25 8.55 -13.18
CA ALA A 74 -12.76 7.49 -14.05
C ALA A 74 -11.81 6.28 -14.03
N GLY A 75 -12.38 5.08 -13.98
CA GLY A 75 -11.63 3.84 -13.96
C GLY A 75 -11.42 3.25 -12.57
N ARG A 76 -10.50 2.28 -12.48
CA ARG A 76 -10.22 1.53 -11.26
C ARG A 76 -9.20 2.26 -10.38
N PRO A 77 -9.22 2.06 -9.06
CA PRO A 77 -8.14 2.54 -8.20
C PRO A 77 -6.82 1.83 -8.56
N VAL A 78 -5.72 2.56 -8.44
CA VAL A 78 -4.35 2.06 -8.61
C VAL A 78 -3.66 2.12 -7.26
N SER A 79 -2.95 1.07 -6.88
CA SER A 79 -2.24 0.98 -5.59
C SER A 79 -0.81 0.51 -5.77
N ALA A 80 0.08 0.99 -4.91
CA ALA A 80 1.45 0.49 -4.78
C ALA A 80 1.66 0.07 -3.33
N GLY A 81 2.18 -1.14 -3.16
CA GLY A 81 2.70 -1.64 -1.89
C GLY A 81 4.11 -1.11 -1.69
N PHE A 82 4.45 -0.83 -0.44
CA PHE A 82 5.71 -0.28 0.00
C PHE A 82 6.13 -1.02 1.27
N THR A 83 7.26 -1.72 1.20
CA THR A 83 7.84 -2.47 2.31
C THR A 83 9.23 -1.89 2.56
N PRO A 84 9.40 -0.97 3.52
CA PRO A 84 10.71 -0.42 3.84
C PRO A 84 11.58 -1.46 4.53
N ASP A 85 12.87 -1.45 4.22
CA ASP A 85 13.86 -2.21 4.96
C ASP A 85 14.19 -1.52 6.31
N GLU A 86 14.93 -2.20 7.18
CA GLU A 86 15.30 -1.65 8.50
C GLU A 86 16.05 -0.32 8.38
N GLU A 87 16.96 -0.21 7.40
CA GLU A 87 17.73 1.01 7.14
C GLU A 87 16.85 2.20 6.73
N ASP A 88 15.80 1.96 5.93
CA ASP A 88 14.81 2.98 5.53
C ASP A 88 13.95 3.44 6.72
N LEU A 89 13.65 2.53 7.65
CA LEU A 89 12.89 2.84 8.86
C LEU A 89 13.71 3.64 9.88
N GLU A 90 15.03 3.45 9.91
CA GLU A 90 15.94 4.16 10.79
C GLU A 90 16.38 5.52 10.23
N SER A 91 16.72 5.57 8.95
CA SER A 91 17.24 6.77 8.28
C SER A 91 16.14 7.65 7.67
N GLY A 92 14.94 7.08 7.47
CA GLY A 92 13.85 7.69 6.75
C GLY A 92 14.04 7.62 5.23
N LEU A 93 12.94 7.56 4.48
CA LEU A 93 12.99 7.61 3.02
C LEU A 93 13.55 8.95 2.53
N THR A 94 14.39 8.91 1.50
CA THR A 94 14.82 10.14 0.85
C THR A 94 13.68 10.79 0.08
N ASP A 95 13.81 12.08 -0.19
CA ASP A 95 12.85 12.80 -1.00
C ASP A 95 12.82 12.31 -2.46
N GLU A 96 13.94 11.82 -3.00
CA GLU A 96 13.99 11.22 -4.33
C GLU A 96 13.18 9.92 -4.41
N ASP A 97 13.30 9.04 -3.42
CA ASP A 97 12.54 7.78 -3.37
C ASP A 97 11.03 8.05 -3.30
N ARG A 98 10.64 9.01 -2.46
CA ARG A 98 9.23 9.42 -2.34
C ARG A 98 8.70 10.02 -3.64
N ASP A 99 9.50 10.82 -4.34
CA ASP A 99 9.14 11.41 -5.64
C ASP A 99 8.94 10.35 -6.71
N GLU A 100 9.83 9.37 -6.79
CA GLU A 100 9.75 8.31 -7.77
C GLU A 100 8.46 7.51 -7.62
N VAL A 101 8.18 7.03 -6.41
CA VAL A 101 6.96 6.29 -6.09
C VAL A 101 5.73 7.14 -6.39
N ALA A 102 5.74 8.40 -5.96
CA ALA A 102 4.63 9.30 -6.16
C ALA A 102 4.33 9.55 -7.65
N ARG A 103 5.38 9.73 -8.46
CA ARG A 103 5.28 9.93 -9.91
C ARG A 103 4.80 8.68 -10.62
N GLY A 104 5.30 7.51 -10.23
CA GLY A 104 4.85 6.22 -10.77
C GLY A 104 3.35 6.00 -10.55
N LEU A 105 2.88 6.20 -9.31
CA LEU A 105 1.46 6.11 -8.97
C LEU A 105 0.60 7.11 -9.74
N ALA A 106 1.02 8.37 -9.82
CA ALA A 106 0.28 9.40 -10.54
C ALA A 106 0.18 9.08 -12.04
N ALA A 107 1.28 8.64 -12.65
CA ALA A 107 1.32 8.24 -14.05
C ALA A 107 0.38 7.05 -14.32
N SER A 108 0.41 6.01 -13.49
CA SER A 108 -0.49 4.86 -13.61
C SER A 108 -1.96 5.26 -13.44
N ALA A 109 -2.28 6.17 -12.52
CA ALA A 109 -3.64 6.68 -12.35
C ALA A 109 -4.12 7.51 -13.56
N ALA A 110 -3.24 8.33 -14.15
CA ALA A 110 -3.56 9.07 -15.37
C ALA A 110 -3.81 8.13 -16.55
N LEU A 111 -2.96 7.10 -16.73
CA LEU A 111 -3.16 6.07 -17.75
C LEU A 111 -4.48 5.32 -17.55
N GLN A 112 -4.89 5.08 -16.31
CA GLN A 112 -6.16 4.45 -16.00
C GLN A 112 -7.36 5.28 -16.48
N VAL A 113 -7.32 6.61 -16.33
CA VAL A 113 -8.34 7.50 -16.90
C VAL A 113 -8.32 7.44 -18.42
N MET A 114 -7.14 7.54 -19.04
CA MET A 114 -7.01 7.51 -20.51
C MET A 114 -7.59 6.21 -21.09
N ASN A 115 -7.26 5.06 -20.50
CA ASN A 115 -7.80 3.78 -20.93
C ASN A 115 -9.33 3.71 -20.76
N THR A 116 -9.86 4.21 -19.64
CA THR A 116 -11.31 4.15 -19.38
C THR A 116 -12.10 5.06 -20.31
N VAL A 117 -11.59 6.25 -20.61
CA VAL A 117 -12.23 7.19 -21.55
C VAL A 117 -12.08 6.70 -22.99
N GLY A 118 -10.93 6.12 -23.35
CA GLY A 118 -10.67 5.58 -24.69
C GLY A 118 -11.50 4.33 -25.02
N ASP A 119 -11.73 3.44 -24.05
CA ASP A 119 -12.54 2.22 -24.23
C ASP A 119 -14.03 2.54 -24.51
N GLY A 120 -14.53 3.68 -24.03
CA GLY A 120 -15.87 4.18 -24.31
C GLY A 120 -16.07 4.77 -25.71
N LEU A 121 -15.00 4.99 -26.47
CA LEU A 121 -15.05 5.48 -27.85
C LEU A 121 -15.11 4.29 -28.80
N THR A 122 -16.29 3.70 -29.00
CA THR A 122 -16.49 2.74 -30.10
C THR A 122 -16.26 3.48 -31.43
N PRO A 123 -15.26 3.11 -32.26
CA PRO A 123 -15.04 3.79 -33.53
C PRO A 123 -16.23 3.56 -34.46
N THR A 124 -17.05 4.60 -34.68
CA THR A 124 -18.20 4.54 -35.59
C THR A 124 -17.81 4.77 -37.06
N ALA A 125 -16.52 4.71 -37.39
CA ALA A 125 -16.06 4.82 -38.77
C ALA A 125 -16.24 3.47 -39.49
N ARG A 126 -17.17 3.42 -40.44
CA ARG A 126 -17.35 2.36 -41.43
C ARG A 126 -16.85 2.86 -42.78
#